data_AF-A0A650CNW9-F1
#
_entry.id   AF-A0A650CNW9-F1
#
_cell.length_a   1.000
_cell.length_b   1.000
_cell.length_c   1.000
_cell.angle_alpha   90.00
_cell.angle_beta   90.00
_cell.angle_gamma   90.00
#
_symmetry.space_group_name_H-M   'P 1'
#
loop_
_entity.id
_entity.type
_entity.pdbx_description
1 polymer ?
#
loop_
_entity_poly.entity_id
_entity_poly.type
_entity_poly.pdbx_seq_one_letter_code
_entity_poly.pdbx_strand_id
1 'polypeptide(L)'
;MAIVKSDLIKRLMDAKKFFINGYVDEGVKIVQDVLKLSPQKEEYNWFICNVIESVDCKYLFTILDKIGSSFDISKCQNLKNVVMCGIIQNIYNTHVDLALNSLVAQGKRDRLEDITKEIFKVNPDVNGEILYKLAEALRKAGDERDAVLLLQEACKKGIKEACSNAMVPPPRSVM
;
A
#
# COMPACT_ATOMS: atom_id res chain seq x y z
N MET A 1 -13.51 30.64 18.85
CA MET A 1 -14.50 29.71 18.26
C MET A 1 -14.11 28.31 18.66
N ALA A 2 -14.98 27.58 19.36
CA ALA A 2 -14.77 26.14 19.60
C ALA A 2 -15.06 25.40 18.29
N ILE A 3 -14.05 24.76 17.72
CA ILE A 3 -14.23 23.97 16.51
C ILE A 3 -14.93 22.67 16.91
N VAL A 4 -16.11 22.43 16.37
CA VAL A 4 -16.89 21.23 16.67
C VAL A 4 -16.29 20.07 15.89
N LYS A 5 -15.90 18.98 16.59
CA LYS A 5 -15.31 17.78 16.00
C LYS A 5 -16.11 17.22 14.81
N SER A 6 -17.44 17.28 14.88
CA SER A 6 -18.34 16.85 13.80
C SER A 6 -18.10 17.61 12.49
N ASP A 7 -17.73 18.89 12.56
CA ASP A 7 -17.54 19.73 11.38
C ASP A 7 -16.21 19.45 10.70
N LEU A 8 -15.17 19.11 11.48
CA LEU A 8 -13.91 18.63 10.91
C LEU A 8 -14.09 17.28 10.19
N ILE A 9 -14.89 16.37 10.75
CA ILE A 9 -15.21 15.10 10.08
C ILE A 9 -15.95 15.34 8.77
N LYS A 10 -16.96 16.23 8.74
CA LYS A 10 -17.68 16.59 7.50
C LYS A 10 -16.71 17.12 6.44
N ARG A 11 -15.80 18.02 6.82
CA ARG A 11 -14.77 18.57 5.92
C ARG A 11 -13.86 17.49 5.36
N LEU A 12 -13.41 16.54 6.18
CA LEU A 12 -12.64 15.40 5.69
C LEU A 12 -13.44 14.55 4.70
N MET A 13 -14.73 14.30 4.98
CA MET A 13 -15.60 13.57 4.04
C MET A 13 -15.79 14.33 2.72
N ASP A 14 -15.83 15.66 2.74
CA ASP A 14 -15.86 16.47 1.51
C ASP A 14 -14.53 16.39 0.75
N ALA A 15 -13.39 16.43 1.45
CA ALA A 15 -12.08 16.19 0.84
C ALA A 15 -12.01 14.81 0.15
N LYS A 16 -12.57 13.78 0.79
CA LYS A 16 -12.66 12.44 0.21
C LYS A 16 -13.46 12.43 -1.09
N LYS A 17 -14.60 13.15 -1.16
CA LYS A 17 -15.38 13.26 -2.41
C LYS A 17 -14.56 13.90 -3.52
N PHE A 18 -13.76 14.92 -3.21
CA PHE A 18 -12.84 15.51 -4.19
C PHE A 18 -11.83 14.47 -4.70
N PHE A 19 -11.20 13.70 -3.81
CA PHE A 19 -10.28 12.63 -4.20
C PHE A 19 -10.90 11.55 -5.08
N ILE A 20 -12.10 11.06 -4.73
CA ILE A 20 -12.82 10.06 -5.53
C ILE A 20 -13.10 10.58 -6.95
N ASN A 21 -13.40 11.88 -7.07
CA ASN A 21 -13.70 12.52 -8.35
C ASN A 21 -12.44 13.02 -9.10
N GLY A 22 -11.24 12.76 -8.59
CA GLY A 22 -9.96 13.16 -9.22
C GLY A 22 -9.52 14.61 -8.97
N TYR A 23 -10.25 15.38 -8.15
CA TYR A 23 -9.89 16.74 -7.74
C TYR A 23 -8.89 16.70 -6.58
N VAL A 24 -7.65 16.28 -6.88
CA VAL A 24 -6.63 16.01 -5.86
C VAL A 24 -6.26 17.27 -5.08
N ASP A 25 -6.02 18.39 -5.75
CA ASP A 25 -5.51 19.60 -5.10
C ASP A 25 -6.55 20.23 -4.15
N GLU A 26 -7.82 20.24 -4.54
CA GLU A 26 -8.92 20.72 -3.70
C GLU A 26 -9.09 19.86 -2.44
N GLY A 27 -9.01 18.53 -2.59
CA GLY A 27 -9.06 17.62 -1.45
C GLY A 27 -7.87 17.81 -0.51
N VAL A 28 -6.65 17.93 -1.05
CA VAL A 28 -5.42 18.16 -0.25
C VAL A 28 -5.52 19.45 0.54
N LYS A 29 -6.00 20.53 -0.06
CA LYS A 29 -6.19 21.82 0.62
C LYS A 29 -7.09 21.68 1.84
N ILE A 30 -8.23 20.99 1.70
CA ILE A 30 -9.16 20.77 2.82
C ILE A 30 -8.51 19.94 3.94
N VAL A 31 -7.79 18.86 3.59
CA VAL A 31 -7.10 18.02 4.58
C VAL A 31 -6.07 18.84 5.36
N GLN A 32 -5.25 19.63 4.67
CA GLN A 32 -4.25 20.47 5.31
C GLN A 32 -4.88 21.51 6.23
N ASP A 33 -6.00 22.11 5.83
CA ASP A 33 -6.73 23.04 6.69
C ASP A 33 -7.30 22.35 7.94
N VAL A 34 -7.84 21.13 7.81
CA VAL A 34 -8.31 20.35 8.97
C VAL A 34 -7.16 20.02 9.91
N LEU A 35 -6.02 19.57 9.40
CA LEU A 35 -4.85 19.21 10.22
C LEU A 35 -4.18 20.41 10.90
N LYS A 36 -4.30 21.63 10.33
CA LYS A 36 -3.86 22.86 11.01
C LYS A 36 -4.78 23.23 12.17
N LEU A 37 -6.08 22.95 12.03
CA LEU A 37 -7.10 23.29 13.03
C LEU A 37 -7.17 22.28 14.18
N SER A 38 -6.61 21.07 14.02
CA SER A 38 -6.52 20.09 15.09
C SER A 38 -5.08 19.59 15.29
N PRO A 39 -4.45 19.88 16.44
CA PRO A 39 -3.08 19.44 16.72
C PRO A 39 -2.98 17.92 16.92
N GLN A 40 -4.09 17.22 17.15
CA GLN A 40 -4.12 15.77 17.36
C GLN A 40 -4.27 15.03 16.02
N LYS A 41 -3.21 15.02 15.20
CA LYS A 41 -3.21 14.36 13.87
C LYS A 41 -3.60 12.88 13.94
N GLU A 42 -3.22 12.19 15.02
CA GLU A 42 -3.54 10.79 15.26
C GLU A 42 -5.06 10.51 15.31
N GLU A 43 -5.86 11.48 15.76
CA GLU A 43 -7.31 11.37 15.83
C GLU A 43 -7.94 11.17 14.45
N TYR A 44 -7.30 11.67 13.39
CA TYR A 44 -7.78 11.57 12.02
C TYR A 44 -7.04 10.52 11.20
N ASN A 45 -6.23 9.65 11.83
CA ASN A 45 -5.52 8.60 11.10
C ASN A 45 -6.46 7.64 10.34
N TRP A 46 -7.68 7.46 10.83
CA TRP A 46 -8.71 6.68 10.12
C TRP A 46 -8.99 7.22 8.71
N PHE A 47 -8.79 8.52 8.49
CA PHE A 47 -9.10 9.18 7.23
C PHE A 47 -8.23 8.65 6.09
N ILE A 48 -6.92 8.52 6.28
CA ILE A 48 -6.05 8.03 5.20
C ILE A 48 -6.39 6.59 4.82
N CYS A 49 -6.70 5.74 5.80
CA CYS A 49 -7.14 4.37 5.53
C CYS A 49 -8.47 4.37 4.74
N ASN A 50 -9.37 5.29 5.06
CA ASN A 50 -10.64 5.45 4.35
C ASN A 50 -10.48 5.97 2.92
N VAL A 51 -9.47 6.81 2.67
CA VAL A 51 -9.07 7.26 1.33
C VAL A 51 -8.52 6.09 0.51
N ILE A 52 -7.57 5.33 1.08
CA ILE A 52 -6.97 4.12 0.46
C ILE A 52 -8.05 3.12 0.02
N GLU A 53 -9.15 3.01 0.76
CA GLU A 53 -10.25 2.07 0.45
C GLU A 53 -11.03 2.42 -0.83
N SER A 54 -11.08 3.69 -1.20
CA SER A 54 -12.17 4.19 -2.04
C SER A 54 -11.75 5.01 -3.25
N VAL A 55 -10.49 5.44 -3.29
CA VAL A 55 -9.98 6.26 -4.39
C VAL A 55 -9.44 5.36 -5.50
N ASP A 56 -9.66 5.78 -6.74
CA ASP A 56 -9.10 5.14 -7.92
C ASP A 56 -7.56 5.09 -7.87
N CYS A 57 -6.97 3.96 -8.27
CA CYS A 57 -5.53 3.76 -8.30
C CYS A 57 -4.77 4.82 -9.11
N LYS A 58 -5.43 5.45 -10.10
CA LYS A 58 -4.88 6.57 -10.90
C LYS A 58 -4.48 7.76 -10.01
N TYR A 59 -5.20 7.99 -8.91
CA TYR A 59 -4.99 9.16 -8.05
C TYR A 59 -4.34 8.80 -6.71
N LEU A 60 -4.37 7.53 -6.32
CA LEU A 60 -3.94 7.09 -4.99
C LEU A 60 -2.52 7.56 -4.64
N PHE A 61 -1.53 7.27 -5.49
CA PHE A 61 -0.13 7.61 -5.18
C PHE A 61 0.10 9.12 -5.14
N THR A 62 -0.51 9.89 -6.03
CA THR A 62 -0.44 11.37 -6.01
C THR A 62 -1.01 11.94 -4.70
N ILE A 63 -2.09 11.34 -4.18
CA ILE A 63 -2.66 11.74 -2.89
C ILE A 63 -1.70 11.36 -1.76
N LEU A 64 -1.19 10.13 -1.74
CA LEU A 64 -0.25 9.67 -0.72
C LEU A 64 1.04 10.49 -0.70
N ASP A 65 1.54 10.95 -1.85
CA ASP A 65 2.70 11.85 -1.91
C ASP A 65 2.44 13.21 -1.25
N LYS A 66 1.22 13.74 -1.38
CA LYS A 66 0.87 15.08 -0.88
C LYS A 66 0.48 15.11 0.59
N ILE A 67 -0.21 14.07 1.08
CA ILE A 67 -0.74 14.06 2.46
C ILE A 67 -0.29 12.84 3.27
N GLY A 68 0.28 11.80 2.67
CA GLY A 68 0.60 10.55 3.34
C GLY A 68 1.56 10.71 4.52
N SER A 69 2.54 11.61 4.44
CA SER A 69 3.47 11.92 5.53
C SER A 69 2.80 12.55 6.77
N SER A 70 1.56 13.03 6.64
CA SER A 70 0.78 13.56 7.76
C SER A 70 0.04 12.47 8.54
N PHE A 71 0.06 11.24 8.07
CA PHE A 71 -0.64 10.10 8.64
C PHE A 71 0.27 8.90 8.82
N ASP A 72 -0.12 8.00 9.71
CA ASP A 72 0.53 6.72 9.94
C ASP A 72 -0.20 5.63 9.12
N ILE A 73 0.20 5.49 7.87
CA ILE A 73 -0.35 4.52 6.91
C ILE A 73 -0.11 3.08 7.41
N SER A 74 0.95 2.83 8.19
CA SER A 74 1.30 1.50 8.69
C SER A 74 0.23 0.90 9.62
N LYS A 75 -0.68 1.73 10.17
CA LYS A 75 -1.81 1.29 11.00
C LYS A 75 -3.04 0.84 10.19
N CYS A 76 -3.08 1.13 8.89
CA CYS A 76 -4.21 0.76 8.07
C CYS A 76 -4.28 -0.77 7.86
N GLN A 77 -5.50 -1.32 7.92
CA GLN A 77 -5.74 -2.76 7.72
C GLN A 77 -5.97 -3.12 6.25
N ASN A 78 -6.18 -2.13 5.39
CA ASN A 78 -6.51 -2.27 3.97
C ASN A 78 -5.32 -1.98 3.05
N LEU A 79 -4.09 -2.17 3.52
CA LEU A 79 -2.87 -1.91 2.75
C LEU A 79 -2.70 -2.81 1.53
N LYS A 80 -3.45 -3.92 1.44
CA LYS A 80 -3.61 -4.69 0.20
C LYS A 80 -3.96 -3.78 -0.98
N ASN A 81 -4.84 -2.78 -0.79
CA ASN A 81 -5.28 -1.92 -1.88
C ASN A 81 -4.14 -1.05 -2.44
N VAL A 82 -3.19 -0.62 -1.60
CA VAL A 82 -2.01 0.14 -2.04
C VAL A 82 -1.13 -0.73 -2.95
N VAL A 83 -0.90 -1.99 -2.55
CA VAL A 83 -0.11 -2.95 -3.34
C VAL A 83 -0.84 -3.27 -4.65
N MET A 84 -2.15 -3.54 -4.59
CA MET A 84 -2.97 -3.80 -5.78
C MET A 84 -2.96 -2.61 -6.75
N CYS A 85 -3.00 -1.38 -6.26
CA CYS A 85 -2.86 -0.21 -7.13
C CYS A 85 -1.48 -0.10 -7.77
N GLY A 86 -0.41 -0.48 -7.07
CA GLY A 86 0.93 -0.60 -7.65
C GLY A 86 0.97 -1.60 -8.79
N ILE A 87 0.32 -2.76 -8.61
CA ILE A 87 0.18 -3.81 -9.63
C ILE A 87 -0.63 -3.32 -10.83
N ILE A 88 -1.79 -2.71 -10.60
CA ILE A 88 -2.69 -2.19 -11.66
C ILE A 88 -2.00 -1.12 -12.50
N GLN A 89 -1.34 -0.16 -11.84
CA GLN A 89 -0.63 0.93 -12.51
C GLN A 89 0.75 0.50 -13.03
N ASN A 90 1.18 -0.72 -12.72
CA ASN A 90 2.49 -1.28 -13.03
C ASN A 90 3.69 -0.46 -12.49
N ILE A 91 3.51 0.19 -11.35
CA ILE A 91 4.47 1.11 -10.72
C ILE A 91 4.88 0.57 -9.36
N TYR A 92 6.19 0.38 -9.18
CA TYR A 92 6.78 0.24 -7.85
C TYR A 92 7.19 1.62 -7.31
N ASN A 93 6.84 1.90 -6.06
CA ASN A 93 7.21 3.13 -5.36
C ASN A 93 7.30 2.88 -3.85
N THR A 94 7.70 3.91 -3.09
CA THR A 94 7.87 3.85 -1.64
C THR A 94 6.58 3.51 -0.88
N HIS A 95 5.40 3.84 -1.42
CA HIS A 95 4.12 3.51 -0.79
C HIS A 95 3.79 2.02 -0.92
N VAL A 96 4.11 1.42 -2.06
CA VAL A 96 3.99 -0.04 -2.26
C VAL A 96 4.94 -0.77 -1.31
N ASP A 97 6.18 -0.30 -1.19
CA ASP A 97 7.16 -0.88 -0.26
C ASP A 97 6.71 -0.77 1.20
N LEU A 98 6.24 0.41 1.61
CA LEU A 98 5.68 0.64 2.94
C LEU A 98 4.48 -0.28 3.23
N ALA A 99 3.59 -0.45 2.25
CA ALA A 99 2.42 -1.30 2.39
C ALA A 99 2.81 -2.78 2.57
N LEU A 100 3.73 -3.30 1.76
CA LEU A 100 4.24 -4.67 1.89
C LEU A 100 4.90 -4.90 3.25
N ASN A 101 5.80 -4.01 3.66
CA ASN A 101 6.48 -4.11 4.95
C ASN A 101 5.50 -4.03 6.13
N SER A 102 4.47 -3.19 6.02
CA SER A 102 3.44 -3.07 7.05
C SER A 102 2.56 -4.33 7.13
N LEU A 103 2.19 -4.93 5.99
CA LEU A 103 1.44 -6.20 5.97
C LEU A 103 2.23 -7.32 6.66
N VAL A 104 3.55 -7.40 6.43
CA VAL A 104 4.43 -8.34 7.12
C VAL A 104 4.46 -8.06 8.63
N ALA A 105 4.71 -6.81 9.03
CA ALA A 105 4.78 -6.43 10.45
C ALA A 105 3.47 -6.68 11.20
N GLN A 106 2.33 -6.55 10.52
CA GLN A 106 1.00 -6.85 11.06
C GLN A 106 0.65 -8.34 11.06
N GLY A 107 1.52 -9.22 10.53
CA GLY A 107 1.25 -10.66 10.41
C GLY A 107 0.15 -11.01 9.40
N LYS A 108 -0.13 -10.14 8.42
CA LYS A 108 -1.20 -10.29 7.42
C LYS A 108 -0.78 -11.17 6.26
N ARG A 109 -0.37 -12.41 6.56
CA ARG A 109 0.01 -13.41 5.57
C ARG A 109 -1.12 -13.70 4.58
N ASP A 110 -2.35 -13.81 5.10
CA ASP A 110 -3.58 -14.00 4.31
C ASP A 110 -3.71 -12.96 3.18
N ARG A 111 -3.40 -11.70 3.48
CA ARG A 111 -3.48 -10.61 2.48
C ARG A 111 -2.38 -10.70 1.44
N LEU A 112 -1.18 -11.14 1.81
CA LEU A 112 -0.06 -11.34 0.86
C LEU A 112 -0.35 -12.50 -0.09
N GLU A 113 -0.92 -13.60 0.42
CA GLU A 113 -1.37 -14.73 -0.40
C GLU A 113 -2.51 -14.31 -1.35
N ASP A 114 -3.48 -13.53 -0.88
CA ASP A 114 -4.57 -13.02 -1.71
C ASP A 114 -4.06 -12.14 -2.86
N ILE A 115 -3.08 -11.25 -2.59
CA ILE A 115 -2.42 -10.46 -3.65
C ILE A 115 -1.81 -11.41 -4.69
N THR A 116 -1.08 -12.43 -4.24
CA THR A 116 -0.41 -13.39 -5.13
C THR A 116 -1.38 -14.16 -6.03
N LYS A 117 -2.57 -14.53 -5.51
CA LYS A 117 -3.62 -15.22 -6.29
C LYS A 117 -4.27 -14.33 -7.35
N GLU A 118 -4.23 -13.01 -7.16
CA GLU A 118 -4.89 -12.02 -8.02
C GLU A 118 -3.93 -11.33 -8.99
N ILE A 119 -2.63 -11.28 -8.68
CA ILE A 119 -1.65 -10.42 -9.33
C ILE A 119 -1.63 -10.55 -10.86
N PHE A 120 -1.53 -11.77 -11.38
CA PHE A 120 -1.50 -12.03 -12.83
C PHE A 120 -2.88 -11.96 -13.50
N LYS A 121 -3.97 -12.03 -12.73
CA LYS A 121 -5.33 -11.83 -13.25
C LYS A 121 -5.59 -10.34 -13.47
N VAL A 122 -5.09 -9.52 -12.56
CA VAL A 122 -5.28 -8.06 -12.58
C VAL A 122 -4.33 -7.40 -13.56
N ASN A 123 -3.07 -7.83 -13.61
CA ASN A 123 -2.10 -7.36 -14.58
C ASN A 123 -1.21 -8.54 -15.04
N PRO A 124 -1.34 -9.00 -16.30
CA PRO A 124 -0.49 -10.06 -16.83
C PRO A 124 1.00 -9.69 -16.93
N ASP A 125 1.33 -8.40 -17.03
CA ASP A 125 2.70 -7.90 -17.23
C ASP A 125 3.20 -7.07 -16.04
N VAL A 126 3.12 -7.67 -14.85
CA VAL A 126 3.52 -7.07 -13.57
C VAL A 126 5.00 -6.66 -13.60
N ASN A 127 5.31 -5.52 -13.01
CA ASN A 127 6.65 -5.01 -12.82
C ASN A 127 7.50 -6.00 -12.01
N GLY A 128 8.71 -6.29 -12.50
CA GLY A 128 9.63 -7.25 -11.86
C GLY A 128 10.00 -6.89 -10.42
N GLU A 129 10.11 -5.59 -10.10
CA GLU A 129 10.44 -5.12 -8.75
C GLU A 129 9.28 -5.38 -7.77
N ILE A 130 8.03 -5.23 -8.21
CA ILE A 130 6.85 -5.56 -7.39
C ILE A 130 6.85 -7.06 -7.07
N LEU A 131 7.10 -7.90 -8.08
CA LEU A 131 7.18 -9.36 -7.89
C LEU A 131 8.30 -9.73 -6.90
N TYR A 132 9.47 -9.12 -7.05
CA TYR A 132 10.60 -9.34 -6.15
C TYR A 132 10.28 -8.95 -4.71
N LYS A 133 9.73 -7.75 -4.49
CA LYS A 133 9.41 -7.25 -3.15
C LYS A 133 8.26 -7.99 -2.49
N LEU A 134 7.25 -8.41 -3.25
CA LEU A 134 6.18 -9.27 -2.76
C LEU A 134 6.74 -10.64 -2.36
N ALA A 135 7.67 -11.21 -3.12
CA ALA A 135 8.32 -12.46 -2.74
C ALA A 135 9.13 -12.34 -1.43
N GLU A 136 9.89 -11.26 -1.25
CA GLU A 136 10.58 -10.98 0.01
C GLU A 136 9.58 -10.88 1.19
N ALA A 137 8.43 -10.24 0.98
CA ALA A 137 7.38 -10.14 1.98
C ALA A 137 6.78 -11.51 2.33
N LEU A 138 6.48 -12.34 1.33
CA LEU A 138 5.97 -13.71 1.53
C LEU A 138 6.96 -14.58 2.31
N ARG A 139 8.26 -14.53 2.00
CA ARG A 139 9.29 -15.24 2.79
C ARG A 139 9.29 -14.83 4.25
N LYS A 140 9.25 -13.52 4.52
CA LYS A 140 9.19 -13.00 5.90
C LYS A 140 7.91 -13.43 6.62
N ALA A 141 6.82 -13.65 5.88
CA ALA A 141 5.56 -14.19 6.41
C ALA A 141 5.53 -15.74 6.47
N GLY A 142 6.62 -16.42 6.09
CA GLY A 142 6.75 -17.88 6.12
C GLY A 142 6.06 -18.62 4.96
N ASP A 143 5.77 -17.93 3.85
CA ASP A 143 5.28 -18.56 2.61
C ASP A 143 6.40 -18.69 1.57
N GLU A 144 7.24 -19.71 1.76
CA GLU A 144 8.38 -19.93 0.86
C GLU A 144 7.94 -20.39 -0.54
N ARG A 145 6.85 -21.15 -0.63
CA ARG A 145 6.42 -21.74 -1.89
C ARG A 145 6.00 -20.67 -2.88
N ASP A 146 5.12 -19.77 -2.46
CA ASP A 146 4.65 -18.69 -3.32
C ASP A 146 5.75 -17.65 -3.56
N ALA A 147 6.62 -17.42 -2.57
CA ALA A 147 7.79 -16.56 -2.75
C ALA A 147 8.72 -17.05 -3.88
N VAL A 148 9.07 -18.33 -3.91
CA VAL A 148 9.95 -18.88 -4.95
C VAL A 148 9.35 -18.72 -6.35
N LEU A 149 8.03 -18.93 -6.49
CA LEU A 149 7.33 -18.73 -7.77
C LEU A 149 7.46 -17.27 -8.24
N LEU A 150 7.22 -16.31 -7.35
CA LEU A 150 7.35 -14.89 -7.68
C LEU A 150 8.80 -14.48 -7.98
N LEU A 151 9.80 -15.05 -7.29
CA LEU A 151 11.22 -14.81 -7.60
C LEU A 151 11.60 -15.33 -8.98
N GLN A 152 11.08 -16.48 -9.41
CA GLN A 152 11.30 -16.99 -10.75
C GLN A 152 10.71 -16.06 -11.81
N GLU A 153 9.51 -15.54 -11.59
CA GLU A 153 8.88 -14.57 -12.49
C GLU A 153 9.62 -13.22 -12.51
N ALA A 154 10.06 -12.72 -11.35
CA ALA A 154 10.90 -11.53 -11.25
C ALA A 154 12.27 -11.71 -11.96
N CYS A 155 12.87 -12.89 -11.84
CA CYS A 155 14.11 -13.25 -12.52
C CYS A 155 13.96 -13.23 -14.04
N LYS A 156 12.87 -13.81 -14.57
CA LYS A 156 12.54 -13.76 -16.01
C LYS A 156 12.39 -12.32 -16.52
N LYS A 157 12.01 -11.39 -15.63
CA LYS A 157 11.91 -9.95 -15.92
C LYS A 157 13.21 -9.17 -15.68
N GLY A 158 14.32 -9.86 -15.41
CA GLY A 158 15.66 -9.26 -15.36
C GLY A 158 16.13 -8.79 -13.98
N ILE A 159 15.39 -9.10 -12.90
CA ILE A 159 15.83 -8.80 -11.53
C ILE A 159 16.91 -9.81 -11.11
N LYS A 160 18.17 -9.37 -11.05
CA LYS A 160 19.34 -10.25 -10.82
C LYS A 160 19.32 -10.89 -9.43
N GLU A 161 18.94 -10.11 -8.44
CA GLU A 161 18.78 -10.51 -7.04
C GLU A 161 17.74 -11.63 -6.94
N ALA A 162 16.64 -11.54 -7.72
CA ALA A 162 15.61 -12.56 -7.76
C ALA A 162 16.14 -13.89 -8.30
N CYS A 163 16.96 -13.87 -9.36
CA CYS A 163 17.58 -15.08 -9.91
C CYS A 163 18.47 -15.80 -8.90
N SER A 164 19.26 -15.03 -8.13
CA SER A 164 20.14 -15.58 -7.10
C SER A 164 19.32 -16.16 -5.94
N ASN A 165 18.26 -15.46 -5.55
CA ASN A 165 17.40 -15.84 -4.43
C ASN A 165 16.42 -16.97 -4.73
N ALA A 166 16.12 -17.24 -6.02
CA ALA A 166 15.27 -18.34 -6.46
C ALA A 166 15.97 -19.72 -6.37
N MET A 167 17.31 -19.75 -6.37
CA MET A 167 18.11 -20.99 -6.38
C MET A 167 18.48 -21.51 -5.00
N VAL A 168 18.34 -20.69 -3.95
CA VAL A 168 18.73 -21.06 -2.58
C VAL A 168 17.49 -21.62 -1.84
N PRO A 169 17.43 -22.93 -1.53
CA PRO A 169 16.42 -23.44 -0.61
C PRO A 169 16.64 -22.79 0.76
N PRO A 170 15.57 -22.47 1.52
CA PRO A 170 15.71 -21.75 2.78
C PRO A 170 16.62 -22.52 3.76
N PRO A 171 17.36 -21.82 4.64
CA PRO A 171 18.04 -22.50 5.74
C PRO A 171 16.98 -23.28 6.52
N ARG A 172 17.20 -24.59 6.69
CA ARG A 172 16.32 -25.43 7.52
C ARG A 172 16.21 -24.77 8.88
N SER A 173 15.01 -24.31 9.23
CA SER A 173 14.67 -23.96 10.60
C SER A 173 14.97 -25.19 11.45
N VAL A 174 16.02 -25.13 12.26
CA VAL A 174 16.28 -26.14 13.27
C VAL A 174 15.16 -25.97 14.29
N MET A 175 14.20 -26.91 14.28
CA MET A 175 13.29 -27.12 15.41
C MET A 175 14.08 -27.60 16.62
#